data_AF-A0A938IU90-F1
#
_entry.id   AF-A0A938IU90-F1
#
_cell.length_a   1.000
_cell.length_b   1.000
_cell.length_c   1.000
_cell.angle_alpha   90.00
_cell.angle_beta   90.00
_cell.angle_gamma   90.00
#
_symmetry.space_group_name_H-M   'P 1'
#
loop_
_entity.id
_entity.type
_entity.pdbx_description
1 polymer ?
#
loop_
_entity_poly.entity_id
_entity_poly.type
_entity_poly.pdbx_seq_one_letter_code
_entity_poly.pdbx_strand_id
1 'polypeptide(L)'
;MAANDLARDSDGGVTFLSFAMGKIGDADLEQLDRHPTLTRLRIQECPRVTDASLDRIAKLEALEQLELIRVPVSDSGIARLESAKALRRLALHHTSVTGAGLAPLAKLGLTDLQISGTGISREGLACVPTLTTLESLGLHLTSLPAEQWPPLAPLGRLRRLDLLTTRVSDAGIRVLDGMVDLSDLVFTTEAITDAGMEAIGALRSIRTLNLVDARITPSALRRLKDLSKLEVLELGPTIPDEGLRELPLLENLRELRLNATLMTGSSLDHLKTFKNLAVIDIRSARLSPTGKQVIADLTASRPEIRMVYISN
;
A
#
# COMPACT_ATOMS: atom_id res chain seq x y z
N MET A 1 -12.42 22.34 -25.08
CA MET A 1 -12.45 21.82 -23.70
C MET A 1 -11.30 22.47 -22.93
N ALA A 2 -11.54 23.07 -21.76
CA ALA A 2 -10.47 23.60 -20.92
C ALA A 2 -10.11 22.54 -19.87
N ALA A 3 -8.92 21.96 -19.98
CA ALA A 3 -8.38 21.07 -18.95
C ALA A 3 -7.88 21.89 -17.77
N ASN A 4 -7.99 21.34 -16.56
CA ASN A 4 -7.44 21.95 -15.35
C ASN A 4 -5.90 21.90 -15.37
N ASP A 5 -5.35 20.84 -15.95
CA ASP A 5 -3.90 20.67 -16.14
C ASP A 5 -3.63 19.91 -17.45
N LEU A 6 -2.50 20.21 -18.09
CA LEU A 6 -2.05 19.55 -19.30
C LEU A 6 -0.52 19.48 -19.37
N ALA A 7 0.00 18.38 -19.89
CA ALA A 7 1.42 18.28 -20.25
C ALA A 7 1.59 17.91 -21.73
N ARG A 8 2.73 18.30 -22.29
CA ARG A 8 3.11 18.01 -23.68
C ARG A 8 4.48 17.36 -23.74
N ASP A 9 4.71 16.58 -24.80
CA ASP A 9 6.04 16.11 -25.17
C ASP A 9 6.86 17.21 -25.87
N SER A 10 8.08 16.85 -26.31
CA SER A 10 8.99 17.76 -27.02
C SER A 10 8.47 18.22 -28.38
N ASP A 11 7.57 17.47 -29.00
CA ASP A 11 6.99 17.76 -30.31
C ASP A 11 5.66 18.53 -30.20
N GLY A 12 5.25 18.86 -28.97
CA GLY A 12 4.03 19.59 -28.66
C GLY A 12 2.77 18.72 -28.61
N GLY A 13 2.90 17.39 -28.74
CA GLY A 13 1.83 16.43 -28.54
C GLY A 13 1.33 16.43 -27.10
N VAL A 14 0.02 16.33 -26.88
CA VAL A 14 -0.56 16.31 -25.53
C VAL A 14 -0.38 14.91 -24.94
N THR A 15 0.32 14.81 -23.81
CA THR A 15 0.62 13.52 -23.14
C THR A 15 -0.12 13.34 -21.83
N PHE A 16 -0.61 14.43 -21.23
CA PHE A 16 -1.42 14.40 -20.02
C PHE A 16 -2.56 15.40 -20.11
N LEU A 17 -3.74 14.97 -19.65
CA LEU A 17 -4.90 15.83 -19.42
C LEU A 17 -5.51 15.52 -18.05
N SER A 18 -5.85 16.57 -17.32
CA SER A 18 -6.57 16.50 -16.05
C SER A 18 -7.82 17.35 -16.09
N PHE A 19 -8.94 16.76 -15.67
CA PHE A 19 -10.21 17.46 -15.43
C PHE A 19 -10.59 17.27 -13.97
N ALA A 20 -10.89 18.36 -13.28
CA ALA A 20 -11.18 18.36 -11.85
C ALA A 20 -12.29 19.36 -11.52
N MET A 21 -13.24 18.92 -10.68
CA MET A 21 -14.34 19.76 -10.16
C MET A 21 -15.12 20.47 -11.28
N GLY A 22 -15.30 19.77 -12.40
CA GLY A 22 -15.74 20.35 -13.67
C GLY A 22 -17.18 20.01 -14.04
N LYS A 23 -17.76 20.83 -14.93
CA LYS A 23 -19.04 20.55 -15.58
C LYS A 23 -18.91 19.74 -16.87
N ILE A 24 -17.69 19.24 -17.16
CA ILE A 24 -17.45 18.41 -18.34
C ILE A 24 -18.31 17.15 -18.26
N GLY A 25 -18.80 16.69 -19.42
CA GLY A 25 -19.52 15.44 -19.55
C GLY A 25 -18.99 14.58 -20.69
N ASP A 26 -19.67 13.47 -20.94
CA ASP A 26 -19.25 12.48 -21.94
C ASP A 26 -19.03 13.10 -23.35
N ALA A 27 -19.90 14.02 -23.76
CA ALA A 27 -19.81 14.70 -25.05
C ALA A 27 -18.56 15.58 -25.18
N ASP A 28 -18.07 16.16 -24.06
CA ASP A 28 -16.82 16.93 -24.11
C ASP A 28 -15.66 15.99 -24.47
N LEU A 29 -15.62 14.79 -23.88
CA LEU A 29 -14.55 13.80 -24.05
C LEU A 29 -14.46 13.20 -25.46
N GLU A 30 -15.40 13.50 -26.37
CA GLU A 30 -15.26 13.20 -27.80
C GLU A 30 -14.01 13.86 -28.41
N GLN A 31 -13.57 15.00 -27.87
CA GLN A 31 -12.39 15.71 -28.36
C GLN A 31 -11.06 15.00 -28.06
N LEU A 32 -11.05 13.94 -27.22
CA LEU A 32 -9.84 13.19 -26.90
C LEU A 32 -9.18 12.53 -28.12
N ASP A 33 -9.94 12.24 -29.17
CA ASP A 33 -9.42 11.72 -30.46
C ASP A 33 -8.38 12.65 -31.10
N ARG A 34 -8.37 13.94 -30.75
CA ARG A 34 -7.40 14.92 -31.24
C ARG A 34 -6.05 14.84 -30.54
N HIS A 35 -5.90 13.92 -29.59
CA HIS A 35 -4.72 13.75 -28.75
C HIS A 35 -4.20 12.30 -28.80
N PRO A 36 -3.70 11.83 -29.97
CA PRO A 36 -3.24 10.44 -30.13
C PRO A 36 -2.02 10.09 -29.27
N THR A 37 -1.27 11.08 -28.80
CA THR A 37 -0.11 10.95 -27.90
C THR A 37 -0.49 10.89 -26.42
N LEU A 38 -1.78 10.91 -26.08
CA LEU A 38 -2.23 11.00 -24.69
C LEU A 38 -1.92 9.70 -23.94
N THR A 39 -0.97 9.76 -23.01
CA THR A 39 -0.55 8.61 -22.20
C THR A 39 -1.19 8.58 -20.83
N ARG A 40 -1.64 9.73 -20.32
CA ARG A 40 -2.22 9.86 -18.98
C ARG A 40 -3.49 10.71 -19.00
N LEU A 41 -4.57 10.20 -18.41
CA LEU A 41 -5.83 10.92 -18.28
C LEU A 41 -6.34 10.84 -16.84
N ARG A 42 -6.62 11.99 -16.23
CA ARG A 42 -7.24 12.11 -14.92
C ARG A 42 -8.57 12.84 -15.01
N ILE A 43 -9.62 12.25 -14.44
CA ILE A 43 -10.95 12.83 -14.35
C ILE A 43 -11.41 12.71 -12.90
N GLN A 44 -11.56 13.85 -12.24
CA GLN A 44 -11.91 13.94 -10.83
C GLN A 44 -13.16 14.81 -10.63
N GLU A 45 -14.12 14.32 -9.85
CA GLU A 45 -15.31 15.08 -9.44
C GLU A 45 -16.04 15.73 -10.62
N CYS A 46 -16.18 14.95 -11.70
CA CYS A 46 -16.90 15.36 -12.91
C CYS A 46 -18.17 14.49 -13.01
N PRO A 47 -19.29 14.91 -12.40
CA PRO A 47 -20.47 14.05 -12.21
C PRO A 47 -21.25 13.76 -13.51
N ARG A 48 -20.87 14.38 -14.64
CA ARG A 48 -21.48 14.15 -15.95
C ARG A 48 -20.63 13.26 -16.86
N VAL A 49 -19.49 12.79 -16.36
CA VAL A 49 -18.66 11.78 -17.03
C VAL A 49 -19.11 10.42 -16.52
N THR A 50 -19.67 9.60 -17.40
CA THR A 50 -20.30 8.31 -17.09
C THR A 50 -19.63 7.19 -17.87
N ASP A 51 -20.19 5.97 -17.77
CA ASP A 51 -19.77 4.79 -18.54
C ASP A 51 -19.66 5.05 -20.05
N ALA A 52 -20.45 5.97 -20.60
CA ALA A 52 -20.44 6.29 -22.04
C ALA A 52 -19.08 6.83 -22.52
N SER A 53 -18.36 7.57 -21.67
CA SER A 53 -17.01 8.05 -22.01
C SER A 53 -15.98 6.95 -22.19
N LEU A 54 -16.18 5.76 -21.59
CA LEU A 54 -15.18 4.71 -21.57
C LEU A 54 -15.04 3.97 -22.90
N ASP A 55 -16.06 3.97 -23.76
CA ASP A 55 -15.95 3.48 -25.14
C ASP A 55 -14.91 4.30 -25.94
N ARG A 56 -14.85 5.60 -25.66
CA ARG A 56 -13.92 6.52 -26.30
C ARG A 56 -12.53 6.39 -25.70
N ILE A 57 -12.45 6.42 -24.38
CA ILE A 57 -11.18 6.30 -23.65
C ILE A 57 -10.48 4.97 -24.01
N ALA A 58 -11.23 3.89 -24.20
CA ALA A 58 -10.68 2.59 -24.60
C ALA A 58 -10.00 2.57 -25.99
N LYS A 59 -10.31 3.54 -26.86
CA LYS A 59 -9.72 3.68 -28.21
C LYS A 59 -8.40 4.47 -28.22
N LEU A 60 -8.00 5.05 -27.10
CA LEU A 60 -6.75 5.81 -27.00
C LEU A 60 -5.57 4.84 -26.97
N GLU A 61 -4.94 4.64 -28.12
CA GLU A 61 -3.90 3.61 -28.33
C GLU A 61 -2.64 3.83 -27.49
N ALA A 62 -2.35 5.07 -27.09
CA ALA A 62 -1.20 5.43 -26.26
C ALA A 62 -1.52 5.51 -24.76
N LEU A 63 -2.78 5.33 -24.33
CA LEU A 63 -3.17 5.59 -22.96
C LEU A 63 -2.67 4.49 -22.00
N GLU A 64 -1.73 4.84 -21.15
CA GLU A 64 -1.09 3.95 -20.19
C GLU A 64 -1.67 4.07 -18.78
N GLN A 65 -2.20 5.25 -18.43
CA GLN A 65 -2.72 5.55 -17.10
C GLN A 65 -4.06 6.27 -17.16
N LEU A 66 -5.05 5.71 -16.48
CA LEU A 66 -6.37 6.28 -16.33
C LEU A 66 -6.73 6.42 -14.85
N GLU A 67 -7.06 7.63 -14.43
CA GLU A 67 -7.54 7.93 -13.08
C GLU A 67 -8.95 8.48 -13.13
N LEU A 68 -9.89 7.76 -12.52
CA LEU A 68 -11.29 8.11 -12.38
C LEU A 68 -11.61 8.24 -10.89
N ILE A 69 -11.83 9.47 -10.44
CA ILE A 69 -11.97 9.78 -9.00
C ILE A 69 -13.31 10.47 -8.78
N ARG A 70 -14.19 9.89 -7.95
CA ARG A 70 -15.52 10.48 -7.66
C ARG A 70 -16.30 10.81 -8.95
N VAL A 71 -16.33 9.85 -9.88
CA VAL A 71 -17.14 9.90 -11.11
C VAL A 71 -18.14 8.74 -11.12
N PRO A 72 -19.35 8.92 -11.68
CA PRO A 72 -20.40 7.89 -11.70
C PRO A 72 -20.14 6.82 -12.78
N VAL A 73 -19.00 6.14 -12.66
CA VAL A 73 -18.62 4.98 -13.49
C VAL A 73 -18.94 3.69 -12.74
N SER A 74 -19.51 2.72 -13.45
CA SER A 74 -19.93 1.41 -12.95
C SER A 74 -19.10 0.27 -13.55
N ASP A 75 -19.39 -0.96 -13.12
CA ASP A 75 -18.83 -2.19 -13.70
C ASP A 75 -19.03 -2.30 -15.22
N SER A 76 -20.18 -1.83 -15.73
CA SER A 76 -20.47 -1.85 -17.17
C SER A 76 -19.57 -0.89 -17.94
N GLY A 77 -19.18 0.22 -17.31
CA GLY A 77 -18.22 1.17 -17.84
C GLY A 77 -16.82 0.58 -17.92
N ILE A 78 -16.29 0.14 -16.79
CA ILE A 78 -14.90 -0.37 -16.72
C ILE A 78 -14.71 -1.62 -17.59
N ALA A 79 -15.72 -2.47 -17.75
CA ALA A 79 -15.64 -3.64 -18.63
C ALA A 79 -15.29 -3.29 -20.09
N ARG A 80 -15.66 -2.08 -20.56
CA ARG A 80 -15.36 -1.59 -21.92
C ARG A 80 -13.87 -1.32 -22.15
N LEU A 81 -13.09 -1.15 -21.07
CA LEU A 81 -11.65 -0.93 -21.14
C LEU A 81 -10.87 -2.19 -21.55
N GLU A 82 -11.50 -3.36 -21.72
CA GLU A 82 -10.82 -4.60 -22.14
C GLU A 82 -10.07 -4.50 -23.48
N SER A 83 -10.38 -3.49 -24.29
CA SER A 83 -9.72 -3.19 -25.57
C SER A 83 -8.54 -2.21 -25.45
N ALA A 84 -8.35 -1.54 -24.31
CA ALA A 84 -7.30 -0.56 -24.06
C ALA A 84 -5.92 -1.22 -23.82
N LYS A 85 -5.29 -1.76 -24.87
CA LYS A 85 -4.10 -2.63 -24.75
C LYS A 85 -2.85 -1.94 -24.19
N ALA A 86 -2.76 -0.61 -24.27
CA ALA A 86 -1.66 0.15 -23.67
C ALA A 86 -1.85 0.40 -22.16
N LEU A 87 -3.06 0.23 -21.63
CA LEU A 87 -3.35 0.56 -20.23
C LEU A 87 -2.55 -0.33 -19.28
N ARG A 88 -1.86 0.30 -18.32
CA ARG A 88 -1.05 -0.36 -17.27
C ARG A 88 -1.50 0.03 -15.88
N ARG A 89 -1.98 1.26 -15.70
CA ARG A 89 -2.37 1.82 -14.41
C ARG A 89 -3.81 2.28 -14.44
N LEU A 90 -4.62 1.76 -13.53
CA LEU A 90 -6.03 2.11 -13.44
C LEU A 90 -6.39 2.46 -11.99
N ALA A 91 -6.88 3.68 -11.78
CA ALA A 91 -7.41 4.12 -10.50
C ALA A 91 -8.90 4.46 -10.61
N LEU A 92 -9.71 3.91 -9.70
CA LEU A 92 -11.18 3.96 -9.71
C LEU A 92 -11.75 4.50 -8.39
N HIS A 93 -11.01 5.40 -7.73
CA HIS A 93 -11.32 5.85 -6.38
C HIS A 93 -12.72 6.45 -6.24
N HIS A 94 -13.49 5.97 -5.27
CA HIS A 94 -14.84 6.49 -4.99
C HIS A 94 -15.77 6.48 -6.22
N THR A 95 -15.72 5.41 -7.02
CA THR A 95 -16.66 5.16 -8.13
C THR A 95 -17.74 4.14 -7.72
N SER A 96 -18.70 3.88 -8.59
CA SER A 96 -19.80 2.91 -8.37
C SER A 96 -19.43 1.48 -8.79
N VAL A 97 -18.13 1.19 -8.92
CA VAL A 97 -17.62 -0.14 -9.27
C VAL A 97 -17.82 -1.12 -8.11
N THR A 98 -18.36 -2.31 -8.41
CA THR A 98 -18.53 -3.41 -7.44
C THR A 98 -17.57 -4.57 -7.70
N GLY A 99 -16.85 -4.55 -8.81
CA GLY A 99 -15.80 -5.51 -9.18
C GLY A 99 -16.21 -6.51 -10.25
N ALA A 100 -17.51 -6.64 -10.55
CA ALA A 100 -17.98 -7.49 -11.64
C ALA A 100 -17.37 -7.09 -13.00
N GLY A 101 -17.02 -5.81 -13.18
CA GLY A 101 -16.39 -5.28 -14.38
C GLY A 101 -14.87 -5.45 -14.45
N LEU A 102 -14.22 -6.00 -13.42
CA LEU A 102 -12.77 -6.21 -13.40
C LEU A 102 -12.34 -7.46 -14.17
N ALA A 103 -13.20 -8.48 -14.29
CA ALA A 103 -12.84 -9.74 -14.95
C ALA A 103 -12.40 -9.57 -16.43
N PRO A 104 -13.06 -8.74 -17.27
CA PRO A 104 -12.58 -8.45 -18.63
C PRO A 104 -11.18 -7.81 -18.67
N LEU A 105 -10.79 -7.11 -17.60
CA LEU A 105 -9.49 -6.43 -17.51
C LEU A 105 -8.32 -7.40 -17.31
N ALA A 106 -8.57 -8.67 -17.00
CA ALA A 106 -7.53 -9.71 -16.95
C ALA A 106 -6.83 -9.94 -18.30
N LYS A 107 -7.46 -9.53 -19.41
CA LYS A 107 -6.86 -9.55 -20.75
C LYS A 107 -5.87 -8.41 -20.96
N LEU A 108 -5.81 -7.45 -20.04
CA LEU A 108 -4.88 -6.33 -20.06
C LEU A 108 -3.63 -6.69 -19.23
N GLY A 109 -2.52 -6.04 -19.55
CA GLY A 109 -1.29 -6.14 -18.75
C GLY A 109 -1.27 -5.12 -17.61
N LEU A 110 -2.33 -5.02 -16.82
CA LEU A 110 -2.38 -4.05 -15.71
C LEU A 110 -1.30 -4.39 -14.68
N THR A 111 -0.48 -3.40 -14.33
CA THR A 111 0.57 -3.50 -13.31
C THR A 111 0.16 -2.80 -12.02
N ASP A 112 -0.75 -1.83 -12.09
CA ASP A 112 -1.24 -1.08 -10.93
C ASP A 112 -2.76 -0.93 -11.01
N LEU A 113 -3.45 -1.37 -9.94
CA LEU A 113 -4.89 -1.24 -9.80
C LEU A 113 -5.24 -0.65 -8.45
N GLN A 114 -5.89 0.52 -8.47
CA GLN A 114 -6.32 1.23 -7.26
C GLN A 114 -7.84 1.32 -7.26
N ILE A 115 -8.52 0.53 -6.44
CA ILE A 115 -10.00 0.43 -6.41
C ILE A 115 -10.57 0.86 -5.05
N SER A 116 -9.90 1.81 -4.42
CA SER A 116 -10.20 2.17 -3.07
C SER A 116 -11.45 3.03 -2.93
N GLY A 117 -12.19 2.85 -1.83
CA GLY A 117 -13.45 3.54 -1.60
C GLY A 117 -14.53 3.20 -2.63
N THR A 118 -14.42 2.05 -3.30
CA THR A 118 -15.45 1.49 -4.20
C THR A 118 -16.35 0.52 -3.44
N GLY A 119 -17.49 0.17 -4.05
CA GLY A 119 -18.43 -0.81 -3.52
C GLY A 119 -18.02 -2.26 -3.80
N ILE A 120 -16.71 -2.58 -3.75
CA ILE A 120 -16.21 -3.91 -4.12
C ILE A 120 -16.92 -5.01 -3.33
N SER A 121 -17.57 -5.93 -4.04
CA SER A 121 -18.28 -7.07 -3.45
C SER A 121 -17.34 -8.27 -3.30
N ARG A 122 -17.80 -9.30 -2.60
CA ARG A 122 -17.08 -10.58 -2.50
C ARG A 122 -16.87 -11.23 -3.87
N GLU A 123 -17.92 -11.21 -4.69
CA GLU A 123 -17.91 -11.74 -6.06
C GLU A 123 -16.99 -10.90 -6.96
N GLY A 124 -16.99 -9.57 -6.80
CA GLY A 124 -16.09 -8.67 -7.49
C GLY A 124 -14.62 -8.95 -7.16
N LEU A 125 -14.30 -9.16 -5.88
CA LEU A 125 -12.93 -9.46 -5.47
C LEU A 125 -12.48 -10.85 -5.94
N ALA A 126 -13.39 -11.81 -6.13
CA ALA A 126 -13.09 -13.17 -6.60
C ALA A 126 -12.37 -13.21 -7.96
N CYS A 127 -12.50 -12.17 -8.80
CA CYS A 127 -11.79 -12.10 -10.08
C CYS A 127 -10.41 -11.43 -9.98
N VAL A 128 -10.08 -10.73 -8.89
CA VAL A 128 -8.77 -10.05 -8.73
C VAL A 128 -7.59 -11.01 -8.89
N PRO A 129 -7.59 -12.25 -8.37
CA PRO A 129 -6.50 -13.21 -8.60
C PRO A 129 -6.22 -13.55 -10.07
N THR A 130 -7.12 -13.22 -11.00
CA THR A 130 -6.89 -13.41 -12.45
C THR A 130 -6.00 -12.31 -13.05
N LEU A 131 -5.85 -11.17 -12.36
CA LEU A 131 -5.02 -10.04 -12.77
C LEU A 131 -3.53 -10.27 -12.44
N THR A 132 -2.98 -11.39 -12.90
CA THR A 132 -1.66 -11.92 -12.50
C THR A 132 -0.46 -11.03 -12.85
N THR A 133 -0.65 -10.00 -13.67
CA THR A 133 0.37 -9.01 -14.02
C THR A 133 0.53 -7.90 -12.97
N LEU A 134 -0.39 -7.80 -12.00
CA LEU A 134 -0.36 -6.75 -10.99
C LEU A 134 0.92 -6.80 -10.16
N GLU A 135 1.56 -5.64 -10.03
CA GLU A 135 2.68 -5.36 -9.14
C GLU A 135 2.22 -4.55 -7.92
N SER A 136 1.09 -3.85 -8.04
CA SER A 136 0.58 -2.92 -7.04
C SER A 136 -0.95 -2.96 -7.01
N LEU A 137 -1.53 -3.17 -5.83
CA LEU A 137 -2.96 -3.27 -5.60
C LEU A 137 -3.37 -2.43 -4.38
N GLY A 138 -4.31 -1.50 -4.57
CA GLY A 138 -4.91 -0.71 -3.51
C GLY A 138 -6.37 -1.07 -3.28
N LEU A 139 -6.68 -1.44 -2.05
CA LEU A 139 -8.01 -1.86 -1.58
C LEU A 139 -8.46 -1.07 -0.34
N HIS A 140 -7.90 0.12 -0.10
CA HIS A 140 -8.28 0.92 1.07
C HIS A 140 -9.77 1.32 1.03
N LEU A 141 -10.38 1.52 2.20
CA LEU A 141 -11.80 1.89 2.36
C LEU A 141 -12.77 0.92 1.68
N THR A 142 -12.41 -0.36 1.57
CA THR A 142 -13.33 -1.41 1.13
C THR A 142 -14.13 -1.93 2.33
N SER A 143 -15.44 -2.11 2.16
CA SER A 143 -16.32 -2.58 3.26
C SER A 143 -16.21 -4.07 3.54
N LEU A 144 -15.50 -4.82 2.69
CA LEU A 144 -15.39 -6.27 2.78
C LEU A 144 -14.24 -6.66 3.74
N PRO A 145 -14.51 -7.35 4.85
CA PRO A 145 -13.47 -7.85 5.74
C PRO A 145 -12.51 -8.79 5.01
N ALA A 146 -11.20 -8.71 5.33
CA ALA A 146 -10.15 -9.46 4.65
C ALA A 146 -10.34 -10.99 4.73
N GLU A 147 -11.07 -11.48 5.74
CA GLU A 147 -11.41 -12.89 5.92
C GLU A 147 -12.30 -13.43 4.79
N GLN A 148 -12.98 -12.56 4.05
CA GLN A 148 -13.85 -12.93 2.94
C GLN A 148 -13.15 -12.85 1.58
N TRP A 149 -11.89 -12.47 1.56
CA TRP A 149 -11.13 -12.27 0.33
C TRP A 149 -10.68 -13.62 -0.24
N PRO A 150 -10.59 -13.75 -1.57
CA PRO A 150 -9.93 -14.89 -2.17
C PRO A 150 -8.42 -14.84 -1.89
N PRO A 151 -7.72 -15.98 -1.85
CA PRO A 151 -6.26 -16.01 -1.75
C PRO A 151 -5.61 -15.13 -2.83
N LEU A 152 -4.69 -14.26 -2.43
CA LEU A 152 -3.99 -13.36 -3.35
C LEU A 152 -2.67 -13.94 -3.89
N ALA A 153 -2.28 -15.14 -3.44
CA ALA A 153 -1.10 -15.86 -3.92
C ALA A 153 -0.95 -15.95 -5.46
N PRO A 154 -2.03 -16.07 -6.27
CA PRO A 154 -1.90 -16.05 -7.73
C PRO A 154 -1.32 -14.74 -8.30
N LEU A 155 -1.38 -13.64 -7.55
CA LEU A 155 -0.72 -12.38 -7.88
C LEU A 155 0.79 -12.45 -7.59
N GLY A 156 1.50 -13.40 -8.19
CA GLY A 156 2.92 -13.66 -7.90
C GLY A 156 3.86 -12.49 -8.23
N ARG A 157 3.40 -11.51 -9.02
CA ARG A 157 4.14 -10.27 -9.31
C ARG A 157 3.86 -9.14 -8.33
N LEU A 158 2.91 -9.31 -7.40
CA LEU A 158 2.56 -8.26 -6.47
C LEU A 158 3.75 -7.95 -5.57
N ARG A 159 4.08 -6.67 -5.49
CA ARG A 159 5.12 -6.11 -4.62
C ARG A 159 4.52 -5.14 -3.61
N ARG A 160 3.42 -4.48 -3.96
CA ARG A 160 2.75 -3.50 -3.12
C ARG A 160 1.30 -3.84 -2.90
N LEU A 161 0.88 -3.85 -1.64
CA LEU A 161 -0.50 -4.06 -1.23
C LEU A 161 -0.89 -3.03 -0.16
N ASP A 162 -1.88 -2.21 -0.48
CA ASP A 162 -2.46 -1.24 0.45
C ASP A 162 -3.84 -1.71 0.93
N LEU A 163 -3.89 -2.03 2.23
CA LEU A 163 -5.04 -2.47 3.02
C LEU A 163 -5.39 -1.45 4.12
N LEU A 164 -4.92 -0.21 4.02
CA LEU A 164 -5.25 0.81 5.01
C LEU A 164 -6.76 0.94 5.16
N THR A 165 -7.24 1.13 6.39
CA THR A 165 -8.68 1.26 6.71
C THR A 165 -9.52 0.03 6.37
N THR A 166 -8.91 -1.08 5.95
CA THR A 166 -9.51 -2.41 5.98
C THR A 166 -9.19 -3.03 7.35
N ARG A 167 -10.21 -3.52 8.04
CA ARG A 167 -9.99 -4.25 9.30
C ARG A 167 -9.40 -5.63 8.97
N VAL A 168 -8.12 -5.83 9.24
CA VAL A 168 -7.41 -7.10 9.01
C VAL A 168 -7.19 -7.79 10.35
N SER A 169 -7.83 -8.94 10.59
CA SER A 169 -7.55 -9.80 11.75
C SER A 169 -6.49 -10.86 11.45
N ASP A 170 -6.13 -11.66 12.45
CA ASP A 170 -5.28 -12.84 12.29
C ASP A 170 -5.78 -13.83 11.22
N ALA A 171 -7.11 -13.95 11.03
CA ALA A 171 -7.67 -14.77 9.97
C ALA A 171 -7.59 -14.05 8.61
N GLY A 172 -7.82 -12.74 8.59
CA GLY A 172 -7.82 -11.92 7.38
C GLY A 172 -6.44 -11.81 6.74
N ILE A 173 -5.38 -11.70 7.54
CA ILE A 173 -4.00 -11.57 7.02
C ILE A 173 -3.53 -12.84 6.28
N ARG A 174 -4.16 -14.00 6.51
CA ARG A 174 -3.84 -15.26 5.82
C ARG A 174 -4.19 -15.24 4.34
N VAL A 175 -4.94 -14.24 3.86
CA VAL A 175 -5.12 -14.00 2.42
C VAL A 175 -3.78 -13.80 1.69
N LEU A 176 -2.74 -13.42 2.44
CA LEU A 176 -1.37 -13.21 1.96
C LEU A 176 -0.48 -14.46 2.03
N ASP A 177 -1.02 -15.62 2.45
CA ASP A 177 -0.25 -16.86 2.52
C ASP A 177 0.36 -17.16 1.14
N GLY A 178 1.69 -17.36 1.10
CA GLY A 178 2.45 -17.61 -0.13
C GLY A 178 2.97 -16.37 -0.86
N MET A 179 2.64 -15.15 -0.42
CA MET A 179 3.12 -13.89 -1.04
C MET A 179 4.54 -13.51 -0.59
N VAL A 180 5.50 -14.41 -0.82
CA VAL A 180 6.90 -14.28 -0.35
C VAL A 180 7.68 -13.13 -0.99
N ASP A 181 7.21 -12.62 -2.13
CA ASP A 181 7.82 -11.51 -2.87
C ASP A 181 7.22 -10.14 -2.53
N LEU A 182 6.18 -10.08 -1.70
CA LEU A 182 5.56 -8.82 -1.28
C LEU A 182 6.58 -7.98 -0.48
N SER A 183 6.83 -6.75 -0.93
CA SER A 183 7.83 -5.86 -0.32
C SER A 183 7.22 -4.74 0.52
N ASP A 184 6.06 -4.25 0.09
CA ASP A 184 5.39 -3.10 0.69
C ASP A 184 3.96 -3.51 1.04
N LEU A 185 3.72 -3.72 2.33
CA LEU A 185 2.40 -4.03 2.88
C LEU A 185 2.02 -2.91 3.84
N VAL A 186 0.90 -2.24 3.56
CA VAL A 186 0.33 -1.23 4.45
C VAL A 186 -1.04 -1.70 4.91
N PHE A 187 -1.29 -1.73 6.21
CA PHE A 187 -2.51 -2.25 6.80
C PHE A 187 -2.70 -1.72 8.22
N THR A 188 -3.94 -1.74 8.71
CA THR A 188 -4.25 -1.37 10.10
C THR A 188 -4.05 -2.58 11.01
N THR A 189 -3.19 -2.46 12.04
CA THR A 189 -2.75 -3.60 12.85
C THR A 189 -3.56 -3.88 14.12
N GLU A 190 -4.61 -3.10 14.39
CA GLU A 190 -5.38 -3.14 15.66
C GLU A 190 -5.94 -4.53 16.05
N ALA A 191 -6.13 -5.41 15.07
CA ALA A 191 -6.72 -6.74 15.24
C ALA A 191 -5.72 -7.90 15.01
N ILE A 192 -4.42 -7.60 14.94
CA ILE A 192 -3.36 -8.60 14.83
C ILE A 192 -2.85 -8.99 16.21
N THR A 193 -2.72 -10.30 16.44
CA THR A 193 -2.13 -10.90 17.65
C THR A 193 -0.96 -11.82 17.28
N ASP A 194 -0.40 -12.51 18.27
CA ASP A 194 0.66 -13.51 18.07
C ASP A 194 0.30 -14.58 17.02
N ALA A 195 -0.98 -14.88 16.84
CA ALA A 195 -1.44 -15.85 15.85
C ALA A 195 -1.23 -15.34 14.41
N GLY A 196 -1.53 -14.07 14.13
CA GLY A 196 -1.33 -13.46 12.81
C GLY A 196 0.15 -13.25 12.46
N MET A 197 1.04 -13.21 13.47
CA MET A 197 2.48 -13.08 13.26
C MET A 197 3.12 -14.28 12.54
N GLU A 198 2.46 -15.44 12.52
CA GLU A 198 2.91 -16.57 11.69
C GLU A 198 2.83 -16.24 10.18
N ALA A 199 1.71 -15.66 9.73
CA ALA A 199 1.53 -15.25 8.35
C ALA A 199 2.48 -14.09 7.99
N ILE A 200 2.61 -13.09 8.87
CA ILE A 200 3.52 -11.96 8.68
C ILE A 200 4.98 -12.44 8.55
N GLY A 201 5.40 -13.40 9.39
CA GLY A 201 6.73 -13.99 9.32
C GLY A 201 7.04 -14.77 8.03
N ALA A 202 6.02 -15.13 7.24
CA ALA A 202 6.18 -15.78 5.95
C ALA A 202 6.43 -14.79 4.78
N LEU A 203 6.21 -13.49 4.99
CA LEU A 203 6.37 -12.44 3.95
C LEU A 203 7.83 -12.02 3.79
N ARG A 204 8.68 -12.93 3.32
CA ARG A 204 10.16 -12.82 3.38
C ARG A 204 10.78 -11.64 2.63
N SER A 205 10.02 -10.95 1.77
CA SER A 205 10.50 -9.79 1.02
C SER A 205 10.09 -8.44 1.60
N ILE A 206 9.32 -8.41 2.68
CA ILE A 206 8.86 -7.16 3.31
C ILE A 206 10.05 -6.30 3.72
N ARG A 207 9.99 -5.01 3.37
CA ARG A 207 11.01 -4.00 3.72
C ARG A 207 10.57 -3.09 4.84
N THR A 208 9.27 -2.81 4.93
CA THR A 208 8.70 -1.95 5.97
C THR A 208 7.56 -2.68 6.65
N LEU A 209 7.60 -2.76 7.98
CA LEU A 209 6.57 -3.39 8.78
C LEU A 209 6.18 -2.47 9.93
N ASN A 210 4.91 -2.05 9.94
CA ASN A 210 4.31 -1.31 11.05
C ASN A 210 3.51 -2.29 11.92
N LEU A 211 3.82 -2.34 13.22
CA LEU A 211 3.12 -3.12 14.25
C LEU A 211 2.71 -2.24 15.45
N VAL A 212 2.56 -0.92 15.25
CA VAL A 212 2.33 0.03 16.34
C VAL A 212 1.04 -0.27 17.11
N ASP A 213 -0.05 -0.61 16.41
CA ASP A 213 -1.32 -0.91 17.06
C ASP A 213 -1.57 -2.42 17.23
N ALA A 214 -0.56 -3.26 16.98
CA ALA A 214 -0.68 -4.70 17.09
C ALA A 214 -0.77 -5.15 18.57
N ARG A 215 -1.61 -6.15 18.83
CA ARG A 215 -1.81 -6.75 20.17
C ARG A 215 -0.93 -7.98 20.33
N ILE A 216 0.36 -7.79 20.11
CA ILE A 216 1.37 -8.85 20.14
C ILE A 216 2.16 -8.86 21.44
N THR A 217 2.70 -10.02 21.80
CA THR A 217 3.63 -10.20 22.91
C THR A 217 5.09 -10.15 22.43
N PRO A 218 6.07 -9.96 23.33
CA PRO A 218 7.49 -10.11 23.03
C PRO A 218 7.85 -11.41 22.29
N SER A 219 7.21 -12.53 22.62
CA SER A 219 7.50 -13.81 21.97
C SER A 219 7.14 -13.84 20.48
N ALA A 220 6.15 -13.05 20.05
CA ALA A 220 5.71 -13.00 18.67
C ALA A 220 6.79 -12.45 17.73
N LEU A 221 7.67 -11.57 18.23
CA LEU A 221 8.75 -10.97 17.45
C LEU A 221 9.76 -12.00 16.94
N ARG A 222 9.85 -13.19 17.57
CA ARG A 222 10.66 -14.32 17.06
C ARG A 222 10.23 -14.77 15.66
N ARG A 223 8.98 -14.50 15.25
CA ARG A 223 8.47 -14.81 13.91
C ARG A 223 9.10 -13.94 12.82
N LEU A 224 9.67 -12.79 13.19
CA LEU A 224 10.30 -11.87 12.24
C LEU A 224 11.72 -12.32 11.84
N LYS A 225 12.32 -13.31 12.51
CA LYS A 225 13.73 -13.72 12.32
C LYS A 225 14.13 -14.02 10.87
N ASP A 226 13.16 -14.43 10.05
CA ASP A 226 13.36 -14.84 8.66
C ASP A 226 13.12 -13.69 7.66
N LEU A 227 12.69 -12.51 8.13
CA LEU A 227 12.44 -11.31 7.32
C LEU A 227 13.76 -10.59 7.01
N SER A 228 14.63 -11.30 6.31
CA SER A 228 15.99 -10.83 5.99
C SER A 228 16.05 -9.53 5.18
N LYS A 229 14.97 -9.13 4.50
CA LYS A 229 14.91 -7.85 3.74
C LYS A 229 14.30 -6.69 4.52
N LEU A 230 13.91 -6.90 5.78
CA LEU A 230 13.25 -5.87 6.59
C LEU A 230 14.25 -4.75 6.91
N GLU A 231 13.93 -3.53 6.46
CA GLU A 231 14.74 -2.32 6.64
C GLU A 231 14.16 -1.40 7.71
N VAL A 232 12.83 -1.31 7.81
CA VAL A 232 12.11 -0.43 8.74
C VAL A 232 11.11 -1.23 9.56
N LEU A 233 11.22 -1.17 10.88
CA LEU A 233 10.29 -1.80 11.82
C LEU A 233 9.74 -0.75 12.77
N GLU A 234 8.42 -0.65 12.87
CA GLU A 234 7.75 0.18 13.86
C GLU A 234 7.03 -0.69 14.89
N LEU A 235 7.31 -0.44 16.17
CA LEU A 235 6.72 -1.16 17.30
C LEU A 235 5.93 -0.21 18.19
N GLY A 236 4.88 -0.75 18.80
CA GLY A 236 3.95 -0.02 19.65
C GLY A 236 4.17 -0.19 21.15
N PRO A 237 3.32 0.43 21.98
CA PRO A 237 3.45 0.48 23.44
C PRO A 237 3.35 -0.88 24.12
N THR A 238 2.82 -1.89 23.44
CA THR A 238 2.63 -3.26 23.95
C THR A 238 3.92 -4.06 24.05
N ILE A 239 5.00 -3.59 23.42
CA ILE A 239 6.30 -4.26 23.44
C ILE A 239 7.22 -3.65 24.52
N PRO A 240 7.46 -4.35 25.64
CA PRO A 240 8.48 -3.96 26.62
C PRO A 240 9.91 -4.22 26.12
N ASP A 241 10.90 -3.72 26.85
CA ASP A 241 12.34 -3.83 26.53
C ASP A 241 12.75 -5.27 26.16
N GLU A 242 12.26 -6.27 26.89
CA GLU A 242 12.64 -7.68 26.72
C GLU A 242 12.29 -8.20 25.32
N GLY A 243 11.28 -7.62 24.66
CA GLY A 243 10.92 -7.97 23.29
C GLY A 243 11.97 -7.58 22.25
N LEU A 244 12.86 -6.64 22.57
CA LEU A 244 13.91 -6.19 21.65
C LEU A 244 15.08 -7.17 21.55
N ARG A 245 15.17 -8.17 22.44
CA ARG A 245 16.27 -9.14 22.50
C ARG A 245 16.47 -9.94 21.21
N GLU A 246 15.40 -10.19 20.48
CA GLU A 246 15.39 -11.06 19.28
C GLU A 246 15.56 -10.29 17.97
N LEU A 247 15.42 -8.95 18.03
CA LEU A 247 15.47 -8.09 16.84
C LEU A 247 16.86 -7.99 16.19
N PRO A 248 18.01 -8.13 16.89
CA PRO A 248 19.32 -8.12 16.24
C PRO A 248 19.53 -9.23 15.19
N LEU A 249 18.66 -10.24 15.12
CA LEU A 249 18.63 -11.24 14.05
C LEU A 249 18.21 -10.64 12.70
N LEU A 250 17.57 -9.47 12.70
CA LEU A 250 17.17 -8.74 11.50
C LEU A 250 18.37 -8.00 10.91
N GLU A 251 19.22 -8.73 10.19
CA GLU A 251 20.53 -8.22 9.78
C GLU A 251 20.47 -6.98 8.88
N ASN A 252 19.39 -6.77 8.13
CA ASN A 252 19.23 -5.61 7.25
C ASN A 252 18.40 -4.48 7.86
N LEU A 253 18.03 -4.56 9.14
CA LEU A 253 17.25 -3.51 9.79
C LEU A 253 18.08 -2.22 9.89
N ARG A 254 17.56 -1.15 9.30
CA ARG A 254 18.18 0.18 9.22
C ARG A 254 17.50 1.17 10.14
N GLU A 255 16.19 1.06 10.31
CA GLU A 255 15.40 1.98 11.13
C GLU A 255 14.47 1.20 12.07
N LEU A 256 14.59 1.49 13.36
CA LEU A 256 13.71 1.00 14.40
C LEU A 256 12.94 2.18 15.01
N ARG A 257 11.61 2.19 14.86
CA ARG A 257 10.74 3.19 15.49
C ARG A 257 10.05 2.57 16.69
N LEU A 258 10.24 3.18 17.85
CA LEU A 258 9.68 2.72 19.12
C LEU A 258 8.61 3.71 19.56
N ASN A 259 7.36 3.42 19.21
CA ASN A 259 6.24 4.33 19.42
C ASN A 259 5.54 4.07 20.75
N ALA A 260 5.50 5.09 21.62
CA ALA A 260 4.85 5.02 22.93
C ALA A 260 5.30 3.86 23.83
N THR A 261 6.44 3.22 23.53
CA THR A 261 7.02 2.15 24.34
C THR A 261 7.55 2.69 25.66
N LEU A 262 7.31 1.95 26.74
CA LEU A 262 7.95 2.22 28.02
C LEU A 262 9.31 1.53 28.04
N MET A 263 10.37 2.33 28.04
CA MET A 263 11.73 1.83 28.03
C MET A 263 12.36 1.98 29.41
N THR A 264 12.63 0.86 30.07
CA THR A 264 13.11 0.80 31.46
C THR A 264 14.63 0.65 31.57
N GLY A 265 15.30 0.23 30.49
CA GLY A 265 16.75 0.11 30.37
C GLY A 265 17.30 -1.30 30.59
N SER A 266 16.48 -2.25 31.07
CA SER A 266 16.90 -3.62 31.40
C SER A 266 17.37 -4.44 30.19
N SER A 267 16.86 -4.11 29.00
CA SER A 267 17.09 -4.93 27.79
C SER A 267 17.54 -4.12 26.58
N LEU A 268 17.94 -2.86 26.80
CA LEU A 268 18.36 -1.96 25.72
C LEU A 268 19.79 -2.23 25.21
N ASP A 269 20.61 -2.97 25.95
CA ASP A 269 21.95 -3.35 25.50
C ASP A 269 21.94 -4.18 24.21
N HIS A 270 20.84 -4.88 23.90
CA HIS A 270 20.68 -5.59 22.62
C HIS A 270 20.67 -4.64 21.42
N LEU A 271 20.35 -3.36 21.60
CA LEU A 271 20.44 -2.38 20.50
C LEU A 271 21.89 -2.16 20.02
N LYS A 272 22.88 -2.42 20.89
CA LYS A 272 24.31 -2.34 20.52
C LYS A 272 24.71 -3.42 19.51
N THR A 273 23.99 -4.54 19.45
CA THR A 273 24.40 -5.71 18.66
C THR A 273 23.87 -5.69 17.22
N PHE A 274 23.03 -4.73 16.84
CA PHE A 274 22.57 -4.59 15.46
C PHE A 274 23.71 -4.27 14.50
N LYS A 275 23.79 -4.97 13.37
CA LYS A 275 24.87 -4.75 12.40
C LYS A 275 24.68 -3.48 11.57
N ASN A 276 23.45 -3.24 11.08
CA ASN A 276 23.17 -2.22 10.05
C ASN A 276 22.18 -1.13 10.49
N LEU A 277 21.85 -1.07 11.78
CA LEU A 277 20.94 -0.07 12.31
C LEU A 277 21.56 1.31 12.18
N ALA A 278 20.84 2.24 11.54
CA ALA A 278 21.28 3.60 11.24
C ALA A 278 20.40 4.65 11.90
N VAL A 279 19.13 4.33 12.18
CA VAL A 279 18.18 5.24 12.80
C VAL A 279 17.43 4.53 13.91
N ILE A 280 17.32 5.19 15.07
CA ILE A 280 16.39 4.81 16.12
C ILE A 280 15.50 6.02 16.39
N ASP A 281 14.20 5.85 16.14
CA ASP A 281 13.20 6.88 16.44
C ASP A 281 12.51 6.57 17.76
N ILE A 282 12.71 7.46 18.72
CA ILE A 282 12.13 7.42 20.07
C ILE A 282 11.35 8.69 20.38
N ARG A 283 10.92 9.46 19.38
CA ARG A 283 10.19 10.73 19.58
C ARG A 283 8.97 10.57 20.48
N SER A 284 8.24 9.47 20.31
CA SER A 284 7.04 9.17 21.09
C SER A 284 7.30 8.18 22.24
N ALA A 285 8.54 7.72 22.45
CA ALA A 285 8.87 6.76 23.49
C ALA A 285 8.90 7.40 24.89
N ARG A 286 8.53 6.63 25.91
CA ARG A 286 8.61 7.04 27.32
C ARG A 286 9.84 6.38 27.96
N LEU A 287 10.88 7.17 28.17
CA LEU A 287 12.13 6.69 28.78
C LEU A 287 12.13 6.90 30.30
N SER A 288 12.44 5.84 31.06
CA SER A 288 12.82 5.96 32.47
C SER A 288 14.17 6.69 32.61
N PRO A 289 14.59 7.16 33.82
CA PRO A 289 15.93 7.70 34.03
C PRO A 289 17.03 6.73 33.58
N THR A 290 16.89 5.45 33.89
CA THR A 290 17.80 4.38 33.45
C THR A 290 17.76 4.23 31.93
N GLY A 291 16.57 4.24 31.31
CA GLY A 291 16.41 4.18 29.86
C GLY A 291 17.11 5.35 29.15
N LYS A 292 17.00 6.58 29.68
CA LYS A 292 17.73 7.74 29.18
C LYS A 292 19.24 7.54 29.23
N GLN A 293 19.75 6.99 30.34
CA GLN A 293 21.17 6.70 30.47
C GLN A 293 21.63 5.67 29.43
N VAL A 294 20.88 4.58 29.23
CA VAL A 294 21.25 3.57 28.23
C VAL A 294 21.22 4.12 26.81
N ILE A 295 20.26 4.98 26.47
CA ILE A 295 20.23 5.68 25.17
C ILE A 295 21.43 6.62 25.02
N ALA A 296 21.83 7.33 26.08
CA ALA A 296 23.02 8.17 26.08
C ALA A 296 24.30 7.33 25.86
N ASP A 297 24.42 6.19 26.56
CA ASP A 297 25.54 5.27 26.42
C ASP A 297 25.59 4.65 25.01
N LEU A 298 24.43 4.32 24.44
CA LEU A 298 24.33 3.84 23.06
C LEU A 298 24.75 4.92 22.06
N THR A 299 24.31 6.17 22.26
CA THR A 299 24.71 7.32 21.42
C THR A 299 26.22 7.56 21.47
N ALA A 300 26.83 7.41 22.65
CA ALA A 300 28.28 7.56 22.82
C ALA A 300 29.07 6.39 22.23
N SER A 301 28.58 5.15 22.35
CA SER A 301 29.26 3.95 21.86
C SER A 301 29.02 3.65 20.38
N ARG A 302 27.95 4.21 19.79
CA ARG A 302 27.54 4.02 18.39
C ARG A 302 27.13 5.35 17.74
N PRO A 303 28.06 6.31 17.53
CA PRO A 303 27.77 7.63 17.01
C PRO A 303 27.24 7.63 15.56
N GLU A 304 27.40 6.53 14.84
CA GLU A 304 26.84 6.33 13.49
C GLU A 304 25.31 6.10 13.50
N ILE A 305 24.73 5.72 14.65
CA ILE A 305 23.27 5.61 14.79
C ILE A 305 22.70 7.00 15.05
N ARG A 306 21.85 7.47 14.13
CA ARG A 306 21.06 8.68 14.33
C ARG A 306 19.89 8.41 15.28
N MET A 307 19.98 8.97 16.48
CA MET A 307 18.87 9.04 17.43
C MET A 307 17.91 10.18 17.05
N VAL A 308 16.62 9.89 16.91
CA VAL A 308 15.57 10.89 16.68
C VAL A 308 14.75 11.01 17.95
N TYR A 309 14.74 12.20 18.54
CA TYR A 309 14.05 12.54 19.79
C TYR A 309 13.24 13.83 19.60
N ILE A 310 12.24 14.04 20.47
CA ILE A 310 11.62 15.37 20.57
C ILE A 310 12.65 16.29 21.24
N SER A 311 12.98 17.39 20.57
CA SER A 311 13.77 18.47 21.16
C SER A 311 12.97 19.05 22.32
N ASN A 312 13.43 18.84 23.55
CA ASN A 312 12.96 19.59 24.72
C ASN A 312 13.70 20.93 24.81
#